data_AF-A0A2E0Z252-F1
#
_entry.id   AF-A0A2E0Z252-F1
#
_cell.length_a   1.000
_cell.length_b   1.000
_cell.length_c   1.000
_cell.angle_alpha   90.00
_cell.angle_beta   90.00
_cell.angle_gamma   90.00
#
_symmetry.space_group_name_H-M   'P 1'
#
loop_
_entity.id
_entity.type
_entity.pdbx_description
1 polymer ?
#
loop_
_entity_poly.entity_id
_entity_poly.type
_entity_poly.pdbx_seq_one_letter_code
_entity_poly.pdbx_strand_id
1 'polypeptide(L)'
;MPYENLFWLHIKKSAGVTTRSLLQPHYTEVDRSGWPRNFLQSDPVEYNDILNNYRVVLGELQFRRALFARRYLYPDSWDKLYSFAFSREPVDRCLSMFYYLFPRRTGILGSLATLYRGYVDTRKLMFSTSYAFDVFLDFAQRARSSESVYRPLGLHFTTHTAPMWEDVTDLDGSLLLKQVFRLEHLVEGINTAFECCGINQRVERPGQPLNINRRRGSYTPNPAQRGKIERIYSRDFDLYENAWHS
;
A
#
# COMPACT_ATOMS: atom_id res chain seq x y z
N MET A 1 -9.91 -16.32 -23.28
CA MET A 1 -10.54 -17.15 -22.24
C MET A 1 -10.51 -16.37 -20.93
N PRO A 2 -11.48 -16.53 -20.03
CA PRO A 2 -11.40 -15.90 -18.71
C PRO A 2 -10.16 -16.38 -17.96
N TYR A 3 -9.63 -15.52 -17.10
CA TYR A 3 -8.56 -15.89 -16.17
C TYR A 3 -9.09 -16.86 -15.12
N GLU A 4 -8.25 -17.78 -14.64
CA GLU A 4 -8.66 -18.84 -13.71
C GLU A 4 -8.99 -18.30 -12.31
N ASN A 5 -8.31 -17.24 -11.87
CA ASN A 5 -8.53 -16.64 -10.56
C ASN A 5 -8.03 -15.18 -10.50
N LEU A 6 -8.38 -14.49 -9.42
CA LEU A 6 -7.95 -13.13 -9.10
C LEU A 6 -6.62 -13.15 -8.33
N PHE A 7 -5.75 -12.18 -8.62
CA PHE A 7 -4.66 -11.81 -7.74
C PHE A 7 -4.74 -10.31 -7.45
N TRP A 8 -5.12 -9.95 -6.23
CA TRP A 8 -5.18 -8.56 -5.81
C TRP A 8 -3.94 -8.18 -4.98
N LEU A 9 -3.14 -7.23 -5.46
CA LEU A 9 -2.06 -6.66 -4.67
C LEU A 9 -2.53 -5.43 -3.89
N HIS A 10 -2.56 -5.55 -2.56
CA HIS A 10 -2.91 -4.45 -1.68
C HIS A 10 -1.75 -3.47 -1.51
N ILE A 11 -1.76 -2.41 -2.30
CA ILE A 11 -0.96 -1.21 -2.07
C ILE A 11 -1.44 -0.49 -0.81
N LYS A 12 -0.54 -0.29 0.16
CA LYS A 12 -0.90 0.34 1.43
C LYS A 12 -1.46 1.74 1.22
N LYS A 13 -2.57 2.00 1.91
CA LYS A 13 -3.34 3.26 1.91
C LYS A 13 -4.16 3.52 0.64
N SER A 14 -4.39 2.48 -0.16
CA SER A 14 -5.29 2.48 -1.31
C SER A 14 -6.54 1.62 -1.07
N ALA A 15 -7.30 1.97 -0.02
CA ALA A 15 -8.60 1.36 0.34
C ALA A 15 -8.64 -0.16 0.62
N GLY A 16 -7.53 -0.82 1.00
CA GLY A 16 -7.53 -2.28 1.09
C GLY A 16 -8.51 -2.95 2.06
N VAL A 17 -9.00 -2.29 3.12
CA VAL A 17 -10.10 -2.85 3.93
C VAL A 17 -11.39 -2.93 3.11
N THR A 18 -11.69 -1.86 2.39
CA THR A 18 -12.87 -1.80 1.52
C THR A 18 -12.73 -2.77 0.35
N THR A 19 -11.59 -2.77 -0.35
CA THR A 19 -11.33 -3.69 -1.46
C THR A 19 -11.49 -5.15 -1.04
N ARG A 20 -10.90 -5.53 0.10
CA ARG A 20 -11.00 -6.90 0.65
C ARG A 20 -12.46 -7.31 0.89
N SER A 21 -13.27 -6.41 1.45
CA SER A 21 -14.71 -6.65 1.65
C SER A 21 -15.48 -6.78 0.33
N LEU A 22 -15.14 -5.99 -0.69
CA LEU A 22 -15.83 -6.01 -1.99
C LEU A 22 -15.47 -7.22 -2.85
N LEU A 23 -14.30 -7.83 -2.60
CA LEU A 23 -13.87 -9.04 -3.29
C LEU A 23 -14.52 -10.31 -2.75
N GLN A 24 -15.23 -10.26 -1.62
CA GLN A 24 -15.96 -11.41 -1.09
C GLN A 24 -17.13 -11.83 -2.00
N PRO A 25 -17.41 -13.14 -2.13
CA PRO A 25 -16.72 -14.28 -1.50
C PRO A 25 -15.50 -14.82 -2.29
N HIS A 26 -15.09 -14.14 -3.36
CA HIS A 26 -14.10 -14.63 -4.34
C HIS A 26 -12.64 -14.42 -3.93
N TYR A 27 -12.38 -13.91 -2.73
CA TYR A 27 -11.05 -13.66 -2.20
C TYR A 27 -10.88 -14.35 -0.83
N THR A 28 -9.97 -15.31 -0.76
CA THR A 28 -9.74 -16.08 0.48
C THR A 28 -9.00 -15.23 1.50
N GLU A 29 -9.57 -15.17 2.70
CA GLU A 29 -9.04 -14.40 3.82
C GLU A 29 -8.31 -15.28 4.82
N VAL A 30 -7.13 -14.88 5.27
CA VAL A 30 -6.49 -15.49 6.44
C VAL A 30 -6.72 -14.64 7.69
N ASP A 31 -6.70 -15.30 8.85
CA ASP A 31 -6.65 -14.59 10.13
C ASP A 31 -5.34 -13.79 10.24
N ARG A 32 -5.47 -12.51 10.60
CA ARG A 32 -4.36 -11.56 10.75
C ARG A 32 -4.21 -11.04 12.18
N SER A 33 -5.04 -11.53 13.11
CA SER A 33 -5.06 -11.13 14.52
C SER A 33 -3.91 -11.76 15.31
N GLY A 34 -3.55 -13.01 14.99
CA GLY A 34 -2.44 -13.74 15.59
C GLY A 34 -1.10 -13.62 14.84
N TRP A 35 -0.26 -14.63 15.03
CA TRP A 35 0.99 -14.79 14.27
C TRP A 35 0.67 -15.00 12.79
N PRO A 36 1.37 -14.30 11.87
CA PRO A 36 1.14 -14.49 10.45
C PRO A 36 1.47 -15.92 10.05
N ARG A 37 0.52 -16.59 9.36
CA ARG A 37 0.83 -17.84 8.66
C ARG A 37 1.91 -17.58 7.61
N ASN A 38 2.82 -18.53 7.44
CA ASN A 38 3.82 -18.48 6.38
C ASN A 38 3.32 -19.28 5.16
N PHE A 39 3.95 -19.06 4.01
CA PHE A 39 3.57 -19.72 2.75
C PHE A 39 3.75 -21.25 2.78
N LEU A 40 4.71 -21.77 3.56
CA LEU A 40 4.98 -23.21 3.63
C LEU A 40 3.89 -23.98 4.38
N GLN A 41 3.13 -23.31 5.26
CA GLN A 41 2.10 -23.91 6.10
C GLN A 41 0.67 -23.63 5.62
N SER A 42 0.53 -22.96 4.48
CA SER A 42 -0.74 -22.46 3.99
C SER A 42 -1.10 -23.06 2.63
N ASP A 43 -2.39 -23.15 2.37
CA ASP A 43 -2.87 -23.56 1.05
C ASP A 43 -2.60 -22.44 0.02
N PRO A 44 -2.31 -22.78 -1.26
CA PRO A 44 -2.04 -21.78 -2.30
C PRO A 44 -3.15 -20.72 -2.49
N VAL A 45 -4.40 -21.06 -2.15
CA VAL A 45 -5.53 -20.12 -2.18
C VAL A 45 -5.39 -18.98 -1.14
N GLU A 46 -4.63 -19.21 -0.06
CA GLU A 46 -4.38 -18.23 1.00
C GLU A 46 -3.20 -17.28 0.68
N TYR A 47 -2.34 -17.66 -0.28
CA TYR A 47 -1.07 -16.98 -0.55
C TYR A 47 -1.24 -15.49 -0.86
N ASN A 48 -2.29 -15.12 -1.59
CA ASN A 48 -2.53 -13.73 -1.93
C ASN A 48 -2.80 -12.87 -0.68
N ASP A 49 -3.60 -13.36 0.28
CA ASP A 49 -3.90 -12.62 1.51
C ASP A 49 -2.72 -12.59 2.48
N ILE A 50 -1.93 -13.65 2.52
CA ILE A 50 -0.68 -13.71 3.28
C ILE A 50 0.32 -12.69 2.74
N LEU A 51 0.56 -12.65 1.43
CA LEU A 51 1.47 -11.69 0.79
C LEU A 51 1.05 -10.22 1.04
N ASN A 52 -0.25 -9.98 1.17
CA ASN A 52 -0.79 -8.67 1.49
C ASN A 52 -0.62 -8.27 2.97
N ASN A 53 -0.15 -9.15 3.85
CA ASN A 53 0.13 -8.86 5.25
C ASN A 53 1.52 -8.23 5.41
N TYR A 54 1.60 -7.04 6.01
CA TYR A 54 2.87 -6.31 6.19
C TYR A 54 3.88 -7.02 7.09
N ARG A 55 3.43 -7.99 7.89
CA ARG A 55 4.28 -8.76 8.82
C ARG A 55 5.04 -9.89 8.12
N VAL A 56 4.66 -10.22 6.88
CA VAL A 56 5.37 -11.20 6.07
C VAL A 56 6.60 -10.54 5.47
N VAL A 57 7.77 -11.09 5.80
CA VAL A 57 9.07 -10.61 5.36
C VAL A 57 9.51 -11.40 4.13
N LEU A 58 9.92 -10.70 3.08
CA LEU A 58 10.20 -11.29 1.76
C LEU A 58 11.69 -11.28 1.41
N GLY A 59 12.57 -11.07 2.40
CA GLY A 59 14.01 -10.99 2.21
C GLY A 59 14.38 -9.86 1.23
N GLU A 60 15.20 -10.19 0.24
CA GLU A 60 15.65 -9.25 -0.81
C GLU A 60 14.52 -8.71 -1.68
N LEU A 61 13.38 -9.41 -1.74
CA LEU A 61 12.19 -8.97 -2.48
C LEU A 61 11.21 -8.19 -1.58
N GLN A 62 11.65 -7.69 -0.43
CA GLN A 62 10.83 -6.77 0.35
C GLN A 62 10.47 -5.55 -0.51
N PHE A 63 9.17 -5.21 -0.53
CA PHE A 63 8.59 -4.16 -1.38
C PHE A 63 8.59 -4.46 -2.89
N ARG A 64 8.79 -5.73 -3.27
CA ARG A 64 8.67 -6.23 -4.66
C ARG A 64 7.68 -7.40 -4.71
N ARG A 65 6.48 -7.19 -4.17
CA ARG A 65 5.53 -8.30 -3.93
C ARG A 65 5.01 -8.95 -5.20
N ALA A 66 4.75 -8.20 -6.27
CA ALA A 66 4.35 -8.80 -7.55
C ALA A 66 5.45 -9.72 -8.11
N LEU A 67 6.71 -9.28 -8.03
CA LEU A 67 7.86 -10.08 -8.45
C LEU A 67 8.02 -11.34 -7.58
N PHE A 68 7.87 -11.21 -6.26
CA PHE A 68 7.88 -12.35 -5.34
C PHE A 68 6.77 -13.36 -5.68
N ALA A 69 5.55 -12.87 -5.91
CA ALA A 69 4.42 -13.71 -6.25
C ALA A 69 4.65 -14.49 -7.55
N ARG A 70 5.05 -13.81 -8.63
CA ARG A 70 5.35 -14.42 -9.91
C ARG A 70 6.49 -15.45 -9.81
N ARG A 71 7.54 -15.15 -9.03
CA ARG A 71 8.73 -16.01 -8.95
C ARG A 71 8.55 -17.24 -8.06
N TYR A 72 7.82 -17.11 -6.95
CA TYR A 72 7.81 -18.13 -5.90
C TYR A 72 6.44 -18.69 -5.56
N LEU A 73 5.37 -17.92 -5.73
CA LEU A 73 4.02 -18.35 -5.32
C LEU A 73 3.23 -18.93 -6.49
N TYR A 74 3.41 -18.37 -7.69
CA TYR A 74 2.67 -18.72 -8.90
C TYR A 74 3.57 -18.87 -10.14
N PRO A 75 4.69 -19.62 -10.08
CA PRO A 75 5.64 -19.70 -11.19
C PRO A 75 5.02 -20.21 -12.49
N ASP A 76 4.10 -21.17 -12.40
CA ASP A 76 3.49 -21.82 -13.57
C ASP A 76 2.07 -21.31 -13.89
N SER A 77 1.52 -20.45 -13.03
CA SER A 77 0.13 -19.98 -13.13
C SER A 77 -0.03 -18.46 -13.15
N TRP A 78 1.04 -17.68 -13.01
CA TRP A 78 0.97 -16.21 -12.98
C TRP A 78 0.18 -15.63 -14.16
N ASP A 79 0.42 -16.12 -15.37
CA ASP A 79 -0.26 -15.60 -16.58
C ASP A 79 -1.72 -16.02 -16.69
N LYS A 80 -2.15 -16.97 -15.87
CA LYS A 80 -3.54 -17.41 -15.76
C LYS A 80 -4.33 -16.63 -14.70
N LEU A 81 -3.66 -15.81 -13.91
CA LEU A 81 -4.27 -14.94 -12.92
C LEU A 81 -4.59 -13.57 -13.51
N TYR A 82 -5.77 -13.04 -13.19
CA TYR A 82 -6.03 -11.63 -13.40
C TYR A 82 -5.40 -10.84 -12.23
N SER A 83 -4.17 -10.39 -12.42
CA SER A 83 -3.40 -9.68 -11.41
C SER A 83 -3.64 -8.17 -11.47
N PHE A 84 -4.06 -7.58 -10.36
CA PHE A 84 -4.41 -6.15 -10.33
C PHE A 84 -4.12 -5.45 -8.99
N ALA A 85 -4.09 -4.12 -9.04
CA ALA A 85 -3.95 -3.26 -7.85
C ALA A 85 -4.73 -1.95 -8.00
N PHE A 86 -4.89 -1.24 -6.88
CA PHE A 86 -5.40 0.12 -6.85
C PHE A 86 -4.31 1.11 -6.47
N SER A 87 -4.02 2.05 -7.37
CA SER A 87 -3.15 3.20 -7.15
C SER A 87 -3.98 4.37 -6.61
N ARG A 88 -3.44 5.08 -5.63
CA ARG A 88 -4.04 6.31 -5.12
C ARG A 88 -3.12 7.46 -5.48
N GLU A 89 -3.68 8.62 -5.82
CA GLU A 89 -2.92 9.84 -6.09
C GLU A 89 -1.83 10.03 -5.00
N PRO A 90 -0.54 10.16 -5.37
CA PRO A 90 0.55 10.05 -4.43
C PRO A 90 0.54 11.06 -3.27
N VAL A 91 0.14 12.32 -3.48
CA VAL A 91 0.02 13.32 -2.40
C VAL A 91 -1.06 12.89 -1.40
N ASP A 92 -2.20 12.45 -1.92
CA ASP A 92 -3.36 12.02 -1.18
C ASP A 92 -3.09 10.72 -0.39
N ARG A 93 -2.33 9.81 -1.00
CA ARG A 93 -1.77 8.62 -0.35
C ARG A 93 -0.82 9.02 0.77
N CYS A 94 0.05 9.98 0.55
CA CYS A 94 1.01 10.47 1.55
C CYS A 94 0.33 11.04 2.79
N LEU A 95 -0.71 11.85 2.61
CA LEU A 95 -1.56 12.32 3.71
C LEU A 95 -2.23 11.15 4.46
N SER A 96 -2.72 10.15 3.73
CA SER A 96 -3.30 8.96 4.35
C SER A 96 -2.29 8.17 5.18
N MET A 97 -1.04 8.05 4.72
CA MET A 97 0.07 7.43 5.44
C MET A 97 0.37 8.21 6.73
N PHE A 98 0.51 9.55 6.62
CA PHE A 98 0.74 10.44 7.75
C PHE A 98 -0.32 10.26 8.83
N TYR A 99 -1.61 10.44 8.50
CA TYR A 99 -2.69 10.31 9.49
C TYR A 99 -2.87 8.89 10.05
N TYR A 100 -2.34 7.87 9.36
CA TYR A 100 -2.38 6.50 9.84
C TYR A 100 -1.24 6.19 10.83
N LEU A 101 -0.02 6.63 10.52
CA LEU A 101 1.19 6.28 11.27
C LEU A 101 1.52 7.28 12.36
N PHE A 102 1.33 8.57 12.09
CA PHE A 102 1.84 9.64 12.93
C PHE A 102 0.96 9.95 14.15
N PRO A 103 -0.40 10.02 14.03
CA PRO A 103 -1.28 10.17 15.18
C PRO A 103 -1.41 8.91 16.05
N ARG A 104 -1.11 7.72 15.52
CA ARG A 104 -1.22 6.45 16.28
C ARG A 104 -0.01 6.18 17.18
N ARG A 105 1.09 6.93 17.03
CA ARG A 105 2.26 6.85 17.91
C ARG A 105 2.22 7.80 19.11
N THR A 106 1.16 8.60 19.27
CA THR A 106 0.96 9.44 20.47
C THR A 106 0.29 8.66 21.61
N GLY A 107 0.84 7.50 21.95
CA GLY A 107 0.94 7.14 23.36
C GLY A 107 2.09 7.95 23.97
N ILE A 108 1.93 8.40 25.22
CA ILE A 108 2.80 9.38 25.90
C ILE A 108 4.31 9.09 25.76
N LEU A 109 4.72 7.81 25.70
CA LEU A 109 6.12 7.40 25.60
C LEU A 109 6.69 7.36 24.16
N GLY A 110 5.87 7.04 23.16
CA GLY A 110 6.30 6.94 21.76
C GLY A 110 6.37 8.30 21.05
N SER A 111 5.51 9.23 21.46
CA SER A 111 5.62 10.63 21.05
C SER A 111 6.88 11.27 21.61
N LEU A 112 7.26 10.99 22.86
CA LEU A 112 8.46 11.54 23.48
C LEU A 112 9.73 11.16 22.70
N ALA A 113 9.95 9.90 22.32
CA ALA A 113 11.18 9.55 21.57
C ALA A 113 11.22 10.16 20.14
N THR A 114 10.06 10.29 19.49
CA THR A 114 9.93 10.88 18.16
C THR A 114 10.07 12.41 18.22
N LEU A 115 9.46 13.04 19.23
CA LEU A 115 9.60 14.45 19.58
C LEU A 115 11.00 14.79 20.05
N TYR A 116 11.67 13.91 20.80
CA TYR A 116 13.01 14.15 21.34
C TYR A 116 14.07 14.01 20.24
N ARG A 117 13.96 13.05 19.32
CA ARG A 117 14.81 13.03 18.11
C ARG A 117 14.56 14.24 17.22
N GLY A 118 13.29 14.61 16.99
CA GLY A 118 12.95 15.84 16.28
C GLY A 118 13.54 17.08 16.98
N TYR A 119 13.41 17.17 18.30
CA TYR A 119 13.90 18.29 19.11
C TYR A 119 15.42 18.38 19.18
N VAL A 120 16.13 17.26 19.28
CA VAL A 120 17.60 17.22 19.26
C VAL A 120 18.16 17.62 17.89
N ASP A 121 17.51 17.19 16.79
CA ASP A 121 17.94 17.55 15.43
C ASP A 121 17.54 18.98 15.01
N THR A 122 16.47 19.56 15.56
CA THR A 122 15.88 20.81 15.03
C THR A 122 15.61 21.93 16.05
N ARG A 123 15.74 21.66 17.36
CA ARG A 123 15.41 22.57 18.48
C ARG A 123 14.01 23.21 18.43
N LYS A 124 13.03 22.61 17.72
CA LYS A 124 11.65 23.13 17.65
C LYS A 124 10.63 22.07 18.08
N LEU A 125 9.77 22.44 19.03
CA LEU A 125 8.59 21.68 19.44
C LEU A 125 7.59 21.60 18.26
N MET A 126 6.95 20.45 18.04
CA MET A 126 6.01 20.23 16.93
C MET A 126 4.67 20.96 17.17
N PHE A 127 4.62 22.25 16.89
CA PHE A 127 3.45 23.09 17.16
C PHE A 127 2.42 23.14 16.02
N SER A 128 2.72 22.61 14.82
CA SER A 128 1.79 22.62 13.68
C SER A 128 1.73 21.29 12.93
N THR A 129 0.57 20.99 12.33
CA THR A 129 0.40 19.83 11.43
C THR A 129 1.37 19.90 10.25
N SER A 130 1.69 21.11 9.78
CA SER A 130 2.64 21.30 8.69
C SER A 130 4.03 20.84 9.05
N TYR A 131 4.53 21.25 10.22
CA TYR A 131 5.84 20.82 10.70
C TYR A 131 5.89 19.31 10.99
N ALA A 132 4.83 18.78 11.61
CA ALA A 132 4.70 17.34 11.83
C ALA A 132 4.73 16.54 10.51
N PHE A 133 4.15 17.09 9.45
CA PHE A 133 4.18 16.48 8.13
C PHE A 133 5.59 16.54 7.51
N ASP A 134 6.35 17.62 7.68
CA ASP A 134 7.75 17.68 7.24
C ASP A 134 8.61 16.59 7.88
N VAL A 135 8.49 16.43 9.21
CA VAL A 135 9.18 15.38 9.99
C VAL A 135 8.76 13.99 9.50
N PHE A 136 7.48 13.79 9.19
CA PHE A 136 7.00 12.53 8.60
C PHE A 136 7.65 12.26 7.23
N LEU A 137 7.77 13.27 6.37
CA LEU A 137 8.43 13.13 5.07
C LEU A 137 9.92 12.83 5.21
N ASP A 138 10.61 13.43 6.19
CA ASP A 138 12.01 13.08 6.51
C ASP A 138 12.14 11.61 6.91
N PHE A 139 11.21 11.13 7.73
CA PHE A 139 11.18 9.73 8.14
C PHE A 139 10.88 8.77 6.99
N ALA A 140 9.95 9.11 6.09
CA ALA A 140 9.69 8.33 4.89
C ALA A 140 10.94 8.23 4.01
N GLN A 141 11.64 9.35 3.79
CA GLN A 141 12.87 9.38 3.00
C GLN A 141 14.00 8.57 3.66
N ARG A 142 14.17 8.67 4.98
CA ARG A 142 15.16 7.88 5.73
C ARG A 142 14.85 6.38 5.70
N ALA A 143 13.57 6.00 5.77
CA ALA A 143 13.16 4.60 5.68
C ALA A 143 13.51 4.02 4.30
N ARG A 144 13.32 4.79 3.21
CA ARG A 144 13.71 4.37 1.85
C ARG A 144 15.22 4.21 1.67
N SER A 145 16.01 5.03 2.36
CA SER A 145 17.47 5.01 2.24
C SER A 145 18.13 4.02 3.19
N SER A 146 17.36 3.27 3.99
CA SER A 146 17.90 2.31 4.95
C SER A 146 18.05 0.94 4.33
N GLU A 147 19.19 0.29 4.61
CA GLU A 147 19.43 -1.12 4.26
C GLU A 147 18.59 -2.11 5.10
N SER A 148 17.90 -1.62 6.14
CA SER A 148 17.13 -2.47 7.05
C SER A 148 15.66 -2.08 7.06
N VAL A 149 14.79 -3.06 6.85
CA VAL A 149 13.33 -2.87 6.92
C VAL A 149 12.85 -2.61 8.36
N TYR A 150 13.68 -2.91 9.36
CA TYR A 150 13.40 -2.72 10.78
C TYR A 150 13.92 -1.40 11.34
N ARG A 151 14.77 -0.68 10.61
CA ARG A 151 15.34 0.61 11.03
C ARG A 151 15.03 1.68 9.97
N PRO A 152 14.97 2.97 10.34
CA PRO A 152 15.01 3.49 11.71
C PRO A 152 13.69 3.35 12.48
N LEU A 153 12.57 2.98 11.81
CA LEU A 153 11.21 3.12 12.37
C LEU A 153 10.41 1.82 12.46
N GLY A 154 10.99 0.69 12.05
CA GLY A 154 10.36 -0.63 12.09
C GLY A 154 9.55 -0.98 10.84
N LEU A 155 9.35 -2.27 10.64
CA LEU A 155 8.68 -2.86 9.48
C LEU A 155 7.30 -2.26 9.20
N HIS A 156 6.53 -1.96 10.26
CA HIS A 156 5.20 -1.36 10.11
C HIS A 156 5.26 0.00 9.41
N PHE A 157 6.20 0.87 9.80
CA PHE A 157 6.35 2.19 9.17
C PHE A 157 6.90 2.05 7.75
N THR A 158 7.97 1.28 7.57
CA THR A 158 8.63 1.09 6.28
C THR A 158 7.67 0.50 5.24
N THR A 159 6.90 -0.54 5.57
CA THR A 159 5.92 -1.13 4.64
C THR A 159 4.77 -0.18 4.29
N HIS A 160 4.33 0.65 5.23
CA HIS A 160 3.24 1.58 4.94
C HIS A 160 3.69 2.80 4.15
N THR A 161 4.99 3.12 4.15
CA THR A 161 5.59 4.27 3.44
C THR A 161 6.35 3.88 2.18
N ALA A 162 6.44 2.59 1.87
CA ALA A 162 7.07 2.09 0.65
C ALA A 162 6.40 2.65 -0.62
N PRO A 163 7.17 2.95 -1.69
CA PRO A 163 6.62 3.30 -3.00
C PRO A 163 5.71 2.22 -3.56
N MET A 164 4.80 2.62 -4.46
CA MET A 164 3.93 1.70 -5.20
C MET A 164 4.68 1.02 -6.35
N TRP A 165 5.53 1.78 -7.06
CA TRP A 165 6.20 1.34 -8.30
C TRP A 165 6.96 0.02 -8.15
N GLU A 166 7.88 -0.06 -7.19
CA GLU A 166 8.74 -1.23 -6.99
C GLU A 166 7.94 -2.50 -6.66
N ASP A 167 6.73 -2.33 -6.11
CA ASP A 167 5.89 -3.42 -5.65
C ASP A 167 5.11 -4.10 -6.80
N VAL A 168 4.96 -3.38 -7.93
CA VAL A 168 4.20 -3.80 -9.11
C VAL A 168 5.07 -4.06 -10.35
N THR A 169 6.37 -3.75 -10.31
CA THR A 169 7.29 -3.97 -11.44
C THR A 169 8.32 -5.06 -11.19
N ASP A 170 8.94 -5.54 -12.27
CA ASP A 170 10.15 -6.36 -12.19
C ASP A 170 11.42 -5.52 -11.94
N LEU A 171 12.59 -6.13 -12.14
CA LEU A 171 13.89 -5.49 -11.95
C LEU A 171 14.23 -4.50 -13.07
N ASP A 172 13.65 -4.69 -14.27
CA ASP A 172 13.84 -3.83 -15.44
C ASP A 172 12.84 -2.66 -15.48
N GLY A 173 11.86 -2.69 -14.58
CA GLY A 173 10.82 -1.66 -14.46
C GLY A 173 9.57 -1.95 -15.29
N SER A 174 9.41 -3.16 -15.82
CA SER A 174 8.21 -3.57 -16.53
C SER A 174 7.09 -3.90 -15.54
N LEU A 175 5.86 -3.47 -15.82
CA LEU A 175 4.69 -3.81 -15.01
C LEU A 175 4.45 -5.33 -15.04
N LEU A 176 4.27 -5.91 -13.85
CA LEU A 176 3.99 -7.33 -13.68
C LEU A 176 2.49 -7.63 -13.54
N LEU A 177 1.73 -6.64 -13.08
CA LEU A 177 0.28 -6.76 -12.93
C LEU A 177 -0.39 -6.59 -14.30
N LYS A 178 -1.47 -7.34 -14.54
CA LYS A 178 -2.31 -7.16 -15.74
C LYS A 178 -2.99 -5.80 -15.74
N GLN A 179 -3.39 -5.28 -14.57
CA GLN A 179 -3.96 -3.94 -14.49
C GLN A 179 -3.68 -3.18 -13.19
N VAL A 180 -3.47 -1.87 -13.29
CA VAL A 180 -3.48 -0.96 -12.15
C VAL A 180 -4.58 0.07 -12.35
N PHE A 181 -5.54 0.11 -11.42
CA PHE A 181 -6.66 1.05 -11.48
C PHE A 181 -6.39 2.25 -10.56
N ARG A 182 -6.87 3.43 -10.94
CA ARG A 182 -6.95 4.53 -9.97
C ARG A 182 -8.04 4.25 -8.91
N LEU A 183 -7.78 4.68 -7.69
CA LEU A 183 -8.64 4.38 -6.54
C LEU A 183 -10.06 4.97 -6.67
N GLU A 184 -10.20 6.12 -7.32
CA GLU A 184 -11.50 6.73 -7.62
C GLU A 184 -12.39 5.84 -8.52
N HIS A 185 -11.79 4.88 -9.24
CA HIS A 185 -12.47 3.86 -10.04
C HIS A 185 -12.59 2.52 -9.31
N LEU A 186 -12.54 2.49 -7.97
CA LEU A 186 -12.56 1.25 -7.17
C LEU A 186 -13.61 0.25 -7.62
N VAL A 187 -14.88 0.68 -7.72
CA VAL A 187 -16.00 -0.20 -8.06
C VAL A 187 -15.91 -0.71 -9.49
N GLU A 188 -15.49 0.15 -10.41
CA GLU A 188 -15.30 -0.20 -11.81
C GLU A 188 -14.17 -1.23 -11.95
N GLY A 189 -13.02 -1.00 -11.31
CA GLY A 189 -11.90 -1.96 -11.31
C GLY A 189 -12.24 -3.32 -10.70
N ILE A 190 -13.06 -3.37 -9.64
CA ILE A 190 -13.55 -4.64 -9.09
C ILE A 190 -14.44 -5.36 -10.11
N ASN A 191 -15.38 -4.65 -10.73
CA ASN A 191 -16.28 -5.24 -11.72
C ASN A 191 -15.53 -5.73 -12.96
N THR A 192 -14.50 -4.99 -13.43
CA THR A 192 -13.61 -5.44 -14.49
C THR A 192 -12.88 -6.72 -14.08
N ALA A 193 -12.34 -6.79 -12.87
CA ALA A 193 -11.65 -7.99 -12.39
C ALA A 193 -12.58 -9.21 -12.34
N PHE A 194 -13.82 -9.02 -11.87
CA PHE A 194 -14.84 -10.07 -11.87
C PHE A 194 -15.18 -10.54 -13.29
N GLU A 195 -15.40 -9.61 -14.22
CA GLU A 195 -15.67 -9.92 -15.62
C GLU A 195 -14.52 -10.71 -16.27
N CYS A 196 -13.27 -10.29 -16.05
CA CYS A 196 -12.08 -10.98 -16.55
C CYS A 196 -11.94 -12.41 -16.03
N CYS A 197 -12.54 -12.72 -14.87
CA CYS A 197 -12.56 -14.07 -14.28
C CYS A 197 -13.89 -14.82 -14.51
N GLY A 198 -14.82 -14.28 -15.31
CA GLY A 198 -16.12 -14.92 -15.55
C GLY A 198 -17.05 -14.93 -14.34
N ILE A 199 -16.84 -14.03 -13.38
CA ILE A 199 -17.70 -13.87 -12.19
C ILE A 199 -18.88 -12.97 -12.56
N ASN A 200 -20.10 -13.53 -12.53
CA ASN A 200 -21.33 -12.82 -12.94
C ASN A 200 -21.87 -11.84 -11.88
N GLN A 201 -21.20 -11.69 -10.74
CA GLN A 201 -21.56 -10.75 -9.70
C GLN A 201 -21.10 -9.34 -10.09
N ARG A 202 -21.89 -8.32 -9.75
CA ARG A 202 -21.47 -6.93 -9.82
C ARG A 202 -21.55 -6.26 -8.45
N VAL A 203 -20.54 -5.46 -8.16
CA VAL A 203 -20.51 -4.56 -7.02
C VAL A 203 -21.16 -3.25 -7.44
N GLU A 204 -22.14 -2.81 -6.66
CA GLU A 204 -22.74 -1.49 -6.81
C GLU A 204 -21.88 -0.42 -6.12
N ARG A 205 -21.98 0.82 -6.60
CA ARG A 205 -21.31 1.93 -5.91
C ARG A 205 -21.91 2.05 -4.51
N PRO A 206 -21.10 1.94 -3.43
CA PRO A 206 -21.65 2.14 -2.11
C PRO A 206 -22.15 3.59 -2.02
N GLY A 207 -23.43 3.76 -1.68
CA GLY A 207 -24.08 5.08 -1.58
C GLY A 207 -23.46 6.00 -0.52
N GLN A 208 -22.59 5.46 0.34
CA GLN A 208 -21.77 6.21 1.29
C GLN A 208 -20.32 5.67 1.31
N PRO A 209 -19.31 6.51 1.61
CA PRO A 209 -17.94 6.05 1.76
C PRO A 209 -17.83 5.09 2.95
N LEU A 210 -17.44 3.83 2.69
CA LEU A 210 -17.33 2.77 3.71
C LEU A 210 -16.28 3.07 4.79
N ASN A 211 -15.31 3.94 4.51
CA ASN A 211 -14.24 4.30 5.44
C ASN A 211 -13.95 5.81 5.39
N ILE A 212 -14.78 6.62 6.05
CA ILE A 212 -14.47 8.03 6.29
C ILE A 212 -13.52 8.11 7.48
N ASN A 213 -12.27 8.49 7.24
CA ASN A 213 -11.37 8.83 8.32
C ASN A 213 -11.82 10.18 8.93
N ARG A 214 -12.62 10.12 10.00
CA ARG A 214 -13.10 11.31 10.74
C ARG A 214 -11.97 12.20 11.29
N ARG A 215 -10.74 11.69 11.34
CA ARG A 215 -9.53 12.42 11.77
C ARG A 215 -8.68 12.94 10.60
N ARG A 216 -9.08 12.71 9.35
CA ARG A 216 -8.44 13.35 8.19
C ARG A 216 -8.77 14.83 8.31
N GLY A 217 -7.85 15.59 8.89
CA GLY A 217 -7.99 17.04 8.97
C GLY A 217 -8.05 17.66 7.57
N SER A 218 -8.40 18.93 7.50
CA SER A 218 -8.37 19.74 6.27
C SER A 218 -6.95 20.09 5.81
N TYR A 219 -5.92 19.42 6.34
CA TYR A 219 -4.54 19.75 6.04
C TYR A 219 -4.21 19.46 4.58
N THR A 220 -3.64 20.45 3.92
CA THR A 220 -3.14 20.35 2.54
C THR A 220 -1.64 20.64 2.54
N PRO A 221 -0.80 19.76 1.95
CA PRO A 221 0.63 19.99 1.83
C PRO A 221 0.92 21.25 1.03
N ASN A 222 1.86 22.07 1.52
CA ASN A 222 2.33 23.25 0.83
C ASN A 222 3.20 22.87 -0.40
N PRO A 223 3.55 23.81 -1.29
CA PRO A 223 4.32 23.50 -2.50
C PRO A 223 5.68 22.83 -2.22
N ALA A 224 6.40 23.24 -1.17
CA ALA A 224 7.69 22.62 -0.82
C ALA A 224 7.54 21.16 -0.39
N GLN A 225 6.48 20.85 0.34
CA GLN A 225 6.14 19.49 0.75
C GLN A 225 5.69 18.63 -0.42
N ARG A 226 4.90 19.17 -1.34
CA ARG A 226 4.53 18.48 -2.59
C ARG A 226 5.77 18.12 -3.40
N GLY A 227 6.70 19.05 -3.59
CA GLY A 227 7.98 18.77 -4.24
C GLY A 227 8.82 17.71 -3.50
N LYS A 228 8.71 17.60 -2.17
CA LYS A 228 9.35 16.53 -1.41
C LYS A 228 8.66 15.17 -1.62
N ILE A 229 7.33 15.14 -1.68
CA ILE A 229 6.56 13.92 -2.01
C ILE A 229 6.94 13.44 -3.41
N GLU A 230 6.97 14.33 -4.40
CA GLU A 230 7.37 14.04 -5.77
C GLU A 230 8.78 13.46 -5.84
N ARG A 231 9.75 14.00 -5.08
CA ARG A 231 11.10 13.41 -5.01
C ARG A 231 11.12 12.01 -4.38
N ILE A 232 10.33 11.79 -3.33
CA ILE A 232 10.29 10.49 -2.64
C ILE A 232 9.55 9.44 -3.48
N TYR A 233 8.53 9.84 -4.23
CA TYR A 233 7.58 8.94 -4.88
C TYR A 233 7.42 9.22 -6.38
N SER A 234 8.46 9.71 -7.07
CA SER A 234 8.36 10.19 -8.46
C SER A 234 7.65 9.20 -9.40
N ARG A 235 8.10 7.94 -9.40
CA ARG A 235 7.51 6.89 -10.23
C ARG A 235 6.09 6.47 -9.84
N ASP A 236 5.66 6.80 -8.62
CA ASP A 236 4.27 6.56 -8.21
C ASP A 236 3.30 7.53 -8.90
N PHE A 237 3.76 8.74 -9.28
CA PHE A 237 2.98 9.67 -10.10
C PHE A 237 2.79 9.12 -11.50
N ASP A 238 3.88 8.63 -12.12
CA ASP A 238 3.81 7.98 -13.44
C ASP A 238 2.87 6.77 -13.40
N LEU A 239 2.97 5.94 -12.35
CA LEU A 239 2.07 4.80 -12.16
C LEU A 239 0.60 5.25 -12.08
N TYR A 240 0.30 6.28 -11.29
CA TYR A 240 -1.06 6.77 -11.10
C TYR A 240 -1.62 7.40 -12.38
N GLU A 241 -0.83 8.19 -13.11
CA GLU A 241 -1.30 8.81 -14.34
C GLU A 241 -1.60 7.78 -15.42
N ASN A 242 -0.78 6.72 -15.52
CA ASN A 242 -0.99 5.64 -16.48
C ASN A 242 -2.00 4.56 -16.02
N ALA A 243 -2.52 4.63 -14.79
CA ALA A 243 -3.43 3.64 -14.19
C ALA A 243 -4.86 3.68 -14.80
N TRP A 244 -4.98 3.46 -16.11
CA TRP A 244 -6.24 3.30 -16.84
C TRP A 244 -6.01 2.88 -18.29
N HIS A 245 -4.80 3.14 -18.82
CA HIS A 245 -4.47 3.00 -20.23
C HIS A 245 -3.70 1.72 -20.58
N SER A 246 -3.50 0.83 -19.61
CA SER A 246 -2.93 -0.51 -19.80
C SER A 246 -3.99 -1.59 -19.92
#